data_AF-A0AAV2NM68-F1
#
_entry.id   AF-A0AAV2NM68-F1
#
_cell.length_a   1.000
_cell.length_b   1.000
_cell.length_c   1.000
_cell.angle_alpha   90.00
_cell.angle_beta   90.00
_cell.angle_gamma   90.00
#
_symmetry.space_group_name_H-M   'P 1'
#
loop_
_entity.id
_entity.type
_entity.pdbx_description
1 polymer ?
#
loop_
_entity_poly.entity_id
_entity_poly.type
_entity_poly.pdbx_seq_one_letter_code
_entity_poly.pdbx_strand_id
1 'polypeptide(L)' 'MIMGHVTIKQRCIIHSCILCNGCTVEEDSELKDCLVGAQHIVISGSQHYREVLTDADRLIEI' A
#
# COMPACT_ATOMS: atom_id res chain seq x y z
N MET A 1 10.41 -0.78 -3.40
CA MET A 1 10.82 -2.07 -2.79
C MET A 1 9.57 -2.84 -2.41
N ILE A 2 9.50 -4.13 -2.74
CA ILE A 2 8.35 -4.99 -2.42
C ILE A 2 8.84 -6.03 -1.40
N MET A 3 8.20 -6.11 -0.24
CA MET A 3 8.52 -7.10 0.79
C MET A 3 7.75 -8.42 0.54
N GLY A 4 7.78 -9.36 1.48
CA GLY A 4 7.15 -10.67 1.34
C GLY A 4 5.62 -10.64 1.37
N HIS A 5 4.97 -11.57 0.67
CA HIS A 5 3.52 -11.77 0.70
C HIS A 5 2.68 -10.57 0.24
N VAL A 6 3.23 -9.71 -0.63
CA VAL A 6 2.48 -8.59 -1.21
C VAL A 6 1.58 -9.09 -2.34
N THR A 7 0.32 -8.66 -2.32
CA THR A 7 -0.65 -8.92 -3.41
C THR A 7 -0.88 -7.64 -4.20
N ILE A 8 -0.68 -7.67 -5.51
CA ILE A 8 -0.96 -6.53 -6.41
C ILE A 8 -1.95 -7.03 -7.46
N LYS A 9 -3.10 -6.36 -7.57
CA LYS A 9 -4.13 -6.68 -8.55
C LYS A 9 -3.81 -6.08 -9.92
N GLN A 10 -4.74 -6.20 -10.86
CA GLN A 10 -4.55 -5.72 -12.22
C GLN A 10 -4.69 -4.21 -12.33
N ARG A 11 -4.06 -3.63 -13.36
CA ARG A 11 -4.17 -2.21 -13.73
C ARG A 11 -3.63 -1.24 -12.66
N CYS A 12 -2.82 -1.71 -11.72
CA CYS A 12 -2.15 -0.84 -10.75
C CYS A 12 -0.96 -0.11 -11.38
N ILE A 13 -0.76 1.15 -11.01
CA ILE A 13 0.42 1.94 -11.34
C ILE A 13 1.23 2.11 -10.05
N ILE A 14 2.44 1.56 -9.99
CA ILE A 14 3.29 1.63 -8.78
C ILE A 14 4.64 2.20 -9.17
N HIS A 15 4.99 3.35 -8.61
CA HIS A 15 6.23 4.04 -8.93
C HIS A 15 6.92 4.54 -7.67
N SER A 16 8.18 4.12 -7.46
CA SER A 16 8.99 4.59 -6.33
C SER A 16 8.34 4.32 -4.95
N CYS A 17 7.57 3.21 -4.84
CA CYS A 17 6.87 2.86 -3.61
C CYS A 17 7.59 1.79 -2.78
N ILE A 18 7.30 1.78 -1.48
CA ILE A 18 7.67 0.72 -0.55
C ILE A 18 6.40 -0.01 -0.12
N LEU A 19 6.30 -1.29 -0.45
CA LEU A 19 5.17 -2.16 -0.13
C LEU A 19 5.58 -3.13 0.98
N CYS A 20 5.04 -2.95 2.19
CA CYS A 20 5.37 -3.78 3.34
C CYS A 20 4.70 -5.16 3.30
N ASN A 21 5.16 -6.05 4.20
CA ASN A 21 4.73 -7.44 4.21
C ASN A 21 3.21 -7.61 4.28
N GLY A 22 2.66 -8.46 3.41
CA GLY A 22 1.23 -8.81 3.45
C GLY A 22 0.28 -7.71 2.97
N CYS A 23 0.76 -6.60 2.42
CA CYS A 23 -0.13 -5.56 1.91
C CYS A 23 -0.84 -6.02 0.62
N THR A 24 -2.02 -5.48 0.39
CA THR A 24 -2.80 -5.72 -0.83
C THR A 24 -3.04 -4.40 -1.55
N VAL A 25 -2.73 -4.35 -2.84
CA VAL A 25 -3.06 -3.24 -3.72
C VAL A 25 -4.18 -3.70 -4.66
N GLU A 26 -5.37 -3.13 -4.48
CA GLU A 26 -6.54 -3.48 -5.28
C GLU A 26 -6.47 -2.92 -6.71
N GLU A 27 -7.42 -3.33 -7.55
CA GLU A 27 -7.44 -3.00 -8.98
C GLU A 27 -7.53 -1.49 -9.23
N ASP A 28 -6.93 -1.03 -10.33
CA ASP A 28 -6.98 0.38 -10.78
C ASP A 28 -6.35 1.40 -9.81
N SER A 29 -5.57 0.96 -8.82
CA SER A 29 -4.92 1.87 -7.86
C SER A 29 -3.60 2.44 -8.40
N GLU A 30 -3.35 3.73 -8.13
CA GLU A 30 -2.14 4.44 -8.48
C GLU A 30 -1.37 4.88 -7.22
N LEU A 31 -0.12 4.43 -7.11
CA LEU A 31 0.78 4.67 -6.00
C LEU A 31 2.08 5.29 -6.54
N LYS A 32 2.41 6.48 -6.09
CA LYS A 32 3.62 7.22 -6.49
C LYS A 32 4.33 7.81 -5.28
N ASP A 33 5.58 7.41 -5.04
CA ASP A 33 6.38 7.82 -3.87
C ASP A 33 5.69 7.49 -2.51
N CYS A 34 4.92 6.40 -2.46
CA CYS A 34 4.15 5.99 -1.27
C CYS A 34 4.80 4.87 -0.45
N LEU A 35 4.53 4.86 0.86
CA LEU A 35 4.85 3.76 1.78
C LEU A 35 3.55 3.07 2.19
N VAL A 36 3.36 1.81 1.81
CA VAL A 36 2.21 0.98 2.21
C VAL A 36 2.60 0.09 3.38
N GLY A 37 1.83 0.20 4.47
CA GLY A 37 2.02 -0.53 5.71
C GLY A 37 1.79 -2.03 5.59
N ALA A 38 2.30 -2.79 6.55
CA ALA A 38 2.13 -4.24 6.58
C ALA A 38 0.65 -4.59 6.78
N GLN A 39 0.14 -5.56 6.01
CA GLN A 39 -1.27 -5.99 5.99
C GLN A 39 -2.28 -4.89 5.59
N HIS A 40 -1.81 -3.73 5.13
CA HIS A 40 -2.69 -2.65 4.69
C HIS A 40 -3.30 -2.97 3.32
N ILE A 41 -4.53 -2.53 3.09
CA ILE A 41 -5.27 -2.72 1.85
C ILE A 41 -5.47 -1.36 1.18
N VAL A 42 -4.77 -1.14 0.07
CA VAL A 42 -5.02 0.01 -0.81
C VAL A 42 -6.29 -0.27 -1.60
N ILE A 43 -7.32 0.56 -1.39
CA ILE A 43 -8.63 0.39 -2.01
C ILE A 43 -8.58 0.55 -3.54
N SER A 44 -9.51 -0.10 -4.23
CA SER A 44 -9.57 -0.07 -5.70
C SER A 44 -9.83 1.34 -6.22
N GLY A 45 -9.13 1.72 -7.30
CA GLY A 45 -9.31 3.01 -7.96
C GLY A 45 -8.76 4.21 -7.18
N SER A 46 -8.07 4.01 -6.06
CA SER A 46 -7.47 5.12 -5.31
C SER A 46 -6.17 5.61 -5.94
N GLN A 47 -5.90 6.90 -5.74
CA GLN A 47 -4.67 7.55 -6.18
C GLN A 47 -3.99 8.14 -4.96
N HIS A 48 -2.73 7.76 -4.75
CA HIS A 48 -1.93 8.23 -3.62
C HIS A 48 -0.58 8.74 -4.11
N TYR A 49 -0.18 9.88 -3.55
CA TYR A 49 1.06 10.54 -3.92
C TYR A 49 1.80 11.04 -2.69
N ARG A 50 3.03 10.56 -2.46
CA ARG A 50 3.89 10.96 -1.32
C ARG A 50 3.19 10.77 0.04
N GLU A 51 2.50 9.66 0.19
CA GLU A 51 1.71 9.33 1.38
C GLU A 51 2.19 8.05 2.08
N VAL A 52 1.93 7.97 3.38
CA VAL A 52 2.12 6.77 4.19
C VAL A 52 0.76 6.15 4.48
N LEU A 53 0.52 4.99 3.88
CA LEU A 53 -0.72 4.22 3.92
C LEU A 53 -0.59 3.14 4.99
N THR A 54 -0.80 3.51 6.24
CA THR A 54 -0.69 2.62 7.41
C THR A 54 -1.90 2.82 8.31
N ASP A 55 -2.40 1.75 8.93
CA ASP A 55 -3.43 1.89 9.96
C ASP A 55 -2.83 2.62 11.18
N ALA A 56 -3.32 3.84 11.42
CA ALA A 56 -2.96 4.63 12.60
C ALA A 56 -3.36 3.93 13.92
N ASP A 57 -4.34 3.01 13.86
CA ASP A 57 -4.87 2.29 15.02
C ASP A 57 -3.94 1.19 15.56
N ARG A 58 -2.85 0.85 14.86
CA ARG A 58 -1.81 -0.05 15.41
C ARG A 58 -0.78 0.67 16.30
N LEU A 59 -0.92 1.98 16.52
CA LEU A 59 -0.06 2.75 17.43
C LEU A 59 -0.58 2.89 18.87
N ILE A 60 -1.68 2.23 19.23
CA ILE A 60 -2.17 2.21 20.62
C ILE A 60 -2.05 0.79 21.17
N GLU A 61 -0.86 0.45 21.69
CA GLU A 61 -0.75 -0.53 22.78
C GLU A 61 -0.73 0.29 24.09
N ILE A 62 -1.78 0.18 24.91
CA ILE A 62 -1.82 0.64 26.31
C ILE A 62 -1.60 -0.58 27.19
#